data_AF-A0A0Q7AA51-F1
#
_entry.id   AF-A0A0Q7AA51-F1
#
_cell.length_a   1.000
_cell.length_b   1.000
_cell.length_c   1.000
_cell.angle_alpha   90.00
_cell.angle_beta   90.00
_cell.angle_gamma   90.00
#
_symmetry.space_group_name_H-M   'P 1'
#
loop_
_entity.id
_entity.type
_entity.pdbx_description
1 polymer ?
#
loop_
_entity_poly.entity_id
_entity_poly.type
_entity_poly.pdbx_seq_one_letter_code
_entity_poly.pdbx_strand_id
1 'polypeptide(L)'
;MIRPRSSHRLLDRVFRILFPGLLLLLLNGCTSAGYYSQLVGGQLRLLQAREPVDQVIADPARDAQLKAHLTQAREARAFASAHLHLPDNQSYRLYADIGRPFVVWNVFATPEFSLAPQNHCFPIAGCVAYRGYYSQGAARGEAALQRLQGMDVSIGGVEAYSTLGWFNDPILSSMMHWGDERLATLIFHELAHQRFYVKDDTEFNESFATFVEQEGSRQWRASRGLAPDNGKQMRQRDQFIQLILDTRQRLEKLYTQPLPAEQMRQRKAQAFERLRTDYEQLRDTQWAGDKRYDAWVYAPLNNARLLPFGLYDQWVPAFAALFRREGGDWVGFYAAVEKLGKLPIDERKAALKALAAPKTSAD
;
A
#
# COMPACT_ATOMS: atom_id res chain seq x y z
N MET A 1 37.69 -53.19 44.86
CA MET A 1 37.48 -51.74 44.66
C MET A 1 37.05 -51.50 43.23
N ILE A 2 35.75 -51.26 42.99
CA ILE A 2 35.20 -50.96 41.66
C ILE A 2 34.85 -49.47 41.64
N ARG A 3 35.57 -48.67 40.85
CA ARG A 3 35.27 -47.24 40.64
C ARG A 3 34.03 -47.11 39.76
N PRO A 4 33.00 -46.33 40.14
CA PRO A 4 31.89 -46.05 39.25
C PRO A 4 32.34 -45.12 38.12
N ARG A 5 32.01 -45.47 36.87
CA ARG A 5 32.21 -44.58 35.72
C ARG A 5 31.21 -43.41 35.84
N SER A 6 31.76 -42.20 35.90
CA SER A 6 31.01 -40.93 35.91
C SER A 6 30.07 -40.83 34.70
N SER A 7 28.76 -40.75 34.97
CA SER A 7 27.68 -40.52 33.98
C SER A 7 27.61 -39.07 33.48
N HIS A 8 28.45 -38.18 34.01
CA HIS A 8 28.42 -36.75 33.68
C HIS A 8 28.89 -36.43 32.25
N ARG A 9 29.68 -37.30 31.61
CA ARG A 9 30.21 -37.06 30.24
C ARG A 9 29.16 -37.06 29.13
N LEU A 10 28.02 -37.74 29.33
CA LEU A 10 26.93 -37.78 28.36
C LEU A 10 26.02 -36.54 28.48
N LEU A 11 25.75 -36.11 29.71
CA LEU A 11 25.01 -34.87 30.00
C LEU A 11 25.77 -33.63 29.50
N ASP A 12 27.09 -33.57 29.67
CA ASP A 12 27.94 -32.45 29.21
C ASP A 12 27.95 -32.29 27.67
N ARG A 13 27.85 -33.39 26.92
CA ARG A 13 27.79 -33.34 25.44
C ARG A 13 26.42 -32.92 24.92
N VAL A 14 25.36 -33.33 25.58
CA VAL A 14 23.97 -33.00 25.24
C VAL A 14 23.67 -31.53 25.54
N PHE A 15 24.11 -31.01 26.70
CA PHE A 15 24.00 -29.59 27.03
C PHE A 15 24.87 -28.69 26.15
N ARG A 16 26.07 -29.12 25.71
CA ARG A 16 26.93 -28.33 24.80
C ARG A 16 26.33 -28.05 23.42
N ILE A 17 25.39 -28.88 22.96
CA ILE A 17 24.74 -28.74 21.66
C ILE A 17 23.33 -28.13 21.83
N LEU A 18 22.58 -28.57 22.86
CA LEU A 18 21.24 -28.04 23.12
C LEU A 18 21.25 -26.61 23.67
N PHE A 19 22.25 -26.21 24.44
CA PHE A 19 22.31 -24.86 25.00
C PHE A 19 22.51 -23.77 23.93
N PRO A 20 23.48 -23.87 22.99
CA PRO A 20 23.56 -22.93 21.86
C PRO A 20 22.36 -23.07 20.91
N GLY A 21 21.80 -24.27 20.72
CA GLY A 21 20.58 -24.47 19.93
C GLY A 21 19.35 -23.76 20.53
N LEU A 22 19.17 -23.85 21.84
CA LEU A 22 18.11 -23.16 22.58
C LEU A 22 18.36 -21.64 22.63
N LEU A 23 19.61 -21.20 22.77
CA LEU A 23 19.97 -19.79 22.68
C LEU A 23 19.69 -19.23 21.28
N LEU A 24 20.04 -19.96 20.22
CA LEU A 24 19.74 -19.60 18.83
C LEU A 24 18.23 -19.56 18.56
N LEU A 25 17.45 -20.49 19.14
CA LEU A 25 15.99 -20.49 19.06
C LEU A 25 15.36 -19.32 19.84
N LEU A 26 15.88 -18.99 21.03
CA LEU A 26 15.43 -17.85 21.83
C LEU A 26 15.80 -16.51 21.17
N LEU A 27 16.98 -16.40 20.56
CA LEU A 27 17.41 -15.19 19.85
C LEU A 27 16.57 -14.92 18.59
N ASN A 28 16.21 -15.97 17.82
CA ASN A 28 15.29 -15.84 16.68
C ASN A 28 13.82 -15.67 17.11
N GLY A 29 13.44 -16.23 18.27
CA GLY A 29 12.12 -16.04 18.88
C GLY A 29 11.89 -14.62 19.39
N CYS A 30 12.91 -13.98 19.97
CA CYS A 30 12.83 -12.61 20.49
C CYS A 30 12.60 -11.56 19.39
N THR A 31 13.24 -11.72 18.22
CA THR A 31 13.05 -10.79 17.09
C THR A 31 11.65 -10.90 16.49
N SER A 32 11.12 -12.12 16.39
CA SER A 32 9.76 -12.38 15.94
C SER A 32 8.72 -11.91 16.97
N ALA A 33 8.91 -12.22 18.26
CA ALA A 33 8.04 -11.78 19.34
C ALA A 33 8.02 -10.26 19.49
N GLY A 34 9.19 -9.60 19.40
CA GLY A 34 9.30 -8.14 19.40
C GLY A 34 8.60 -7.48 18.21
N TYR A 35 8.64 -8.13 17.04
CA TYR A 35 7.91 -7.65 15.88
C TYR A 35 6.38 -7.77 16.03
N TYR A 36 5.88 -8.90 16.50
CA TYR A 36 4.43 -9.08 16.68
C TYR A 36 3.90 -8.24 17.85
N SER A 37 4.67 -8.06 18.93
CA SER A 37 4.28 -7.21 20.05
C SER A 37 4.16 -5.74 19.63
N GLN A 38 5.03 -5.23 18.74
CA GLN A 38 4.87 -3.87 18.22
C GLN A 38 3.68 -3.73 17.27
N LEU A 39 3.32 -4.75 16.49
CA LEU A 39 2.11 -4.73 15.67
C LEU A 39 0.86 -4.64 16.54
N VAL A 40 0.75 -5.53 17.54
CA VAL A 40 -0.39 -5.55 18.47
C VAL A 40 -0.45 -4.26 19.28
N GLY A 41 0.65 -3.84 19.90
CA GLY A 41 0.70 -2.63 20.72
C GLY A 41 0.50 -1.34 19.90
N GLY A 42 0.95 -1.30 18.66
CA GLY A 42 0.69 -0.21 17.73
C GLY A 42 -0.80 -0.11 17.37
N GLN A 43 -1.40 -1.23 16.97
CA GLN A 43 -2.83 -1.32 16.68
C GLN A 43 -3.68 -0.94 17.88
N LEU A 44 -3.40 -1.50 19.06
CA LEU A 44 -4.16 -1.22 20.28
C LEU A 44 -4.12 0.26 20.66
N ARG A 45 -2.95 0.90 20.60
CA ARG A 45 -2.82 2.35 20.86
C ARG A 45 -3.64 3.18 19.88
N LEU A 46 -3.62 2.82 18.59
CA LEU A 46 -4.44 3.48 17.58
C LEU A 46 -5.93 3.30 17.88
N LEU A 47 -6.34 2.08 18.23
CA LEU A 47 -7.74 1.78 18.56
C LEU A 47 -8.23 2.48 19.83
N GLN A 48 -7.34 2.70 20.81
CA GLN A 48 -7.62 3.43 22.05
C GLN A 48 -7.66 4.94 21.86
N ALA A 49 -6.91 5.48 20.90
CA ALA A 49 -6.86 6.92 20.61
C ALA A 49 -8.07 7.44 19.79
N ARG A 50 -9.04 6.58 19.46
CA ARG A 50 -10.19 6.95 18.63
C ARG A 50 -11.22 7.72 19.42
N GLU A 51 -11.68 8.80 18.83
CA GLU A 51 -12.77 9.64 19.31
C GLU A 51 -13.84 9.75 18.21
N PRO A 52 -15.14 9.78 18.52
CA PRO A 52 -16.17 10.03 17.51
C PRO A 52 -15.97 11.38 16.83
N VAL A 53 -16.04 11.40 15.50
CA VAL A 53 -15.86 12.63 14.70
C VAL A 53 -16.81 13.74 15.16
N ASP A 54 -18.07 13.40 15.44
CA ASP A 54 -19.07 14.38 15.88
C ASP A 54 -18.70 15.04 17.22
N GLN A 55 -18.03 14.31 18.13
CA GLN A 55 -17.56 14.88 19.39
C GLN A 55 -16.41 15.86 19.16
N VAL A 56 -15.47 15.52 18.26
CA VAL A 56 -14.36 16.43 17.91
C VAL A 56 -14.87 17.70 17.22
N ILE A 57 -15.89 17.59 16.37
CA ILE A 57 -16.54 18.74 15.71
C ILE A 57 -17.30 19.60 16.74
N ALA A 58 -17.95 19.00 17.73
CA ALA A 58 -18.71 19.74 18.73
C ALA A 58 -17.82 20.46 19.77
N ASP A 59 -16.60 19.97 20.00
CA ASP A 59 -15.69 20.51 21.00
C ASP A 59 -15.19 21.93 20.63
N PRO A 60 -15.46 22.96 21.46
CA PRO A 60 -15.02 24.34 21.20
C PRO A 60 -13.51 24.53 21.40
N ALA A 61 -12.82 23.64 22.10
CA ALA A 61 -11.38 23.72 22.34
C ALA A 61 -10.53 23.15 21.19
N ARG A 62 -11.15 22.43 20.25
CA ARG A 62 -10.45 21.85 19.09
C ARG A 62 -10.17 22.89 18.01
N ASP A 63 -9.06 22.68 17.32
CA ASP A 63 -8.62 23.51 16.21
C ASP A 63 -9.72 23.63 15.12
N ALA A 64 -9.94 24.85 14.66
CA ALA A 64 -11.01 25.16 13.71
C ALA A 64 -10.80 24.49 12.34
N GLN A 65 -9.55 24.37 11.90
CA GLN A 65 -9.22 23.75 10.63
C GLN A 65 -9.47 22.23 10.69
N LEU A 66 -9.06 21.57 11.79
CA LEU A 66 -9.39 20.16 12.03
C LEU A 66 -10.90 19.92 11.97
N LYS A 67 -11.69 20.77 12.64
CA LYS A 67 -13.15 20.66 12.66
C LYS A 67 -13.76 20.79 11.25
N ALA A 68 -13.22 21.70 10.45
CA ALA A 68 -13.65 21.87 9.05
C ALA A 68 -13.35 20.63 8.21
N HIS A 69 -12.12 20.11 8.28
CA HIS A 69 -11.71 18.89 7.56
C HIS A 69 -12.57 17.68 7.96
N LEU A 70 -12.80 17.48 9.26
CA LEU A 70 -13.63 16.38 9.75
C LEU A 70 -15.10 16.53 9.35
N THR A 71 -15.62 17.75 9.26
CA THR A 71 -16.98 18.00 8.77
C THR A 71 -17.10 17.57 7.30
N GLN A 72 -16.13 17.94 6.46
CA GLN A 72 -16.10 17.53 5.06
C GLN A 72 -15.95 16.01 4.91
N ALA A 73 -15.09 15.37 5.71
CA ALA A 73 -14.93 13.92 5.71
C ALA A 73 -16.21 13.20 6.13
N ARG A 74 -16.95 13.72 7.12
CA ARG A 74 -18.26 13.19 7.54
C ARG A 74 -19.30 13.27 6.42
N GLU A 75 -19.35 14.38 5.70
CA GLU A 75 -20.25 14.56 4.54
C GLU A 75 -19.92 13.59 3.41
N ALA A 76 -18.64 13.46 3.05
CA ALA A 76 -18.19 12.47 2.07
C ALA A 76 -18.52 11.05 2.51
N ARG A 77 -18.30 10.71 3.79
CA ARG A 77 -18.63 9.40 4.34
C ARG A 77 -20.12 9.07 4.26
N ALA A 78 -20.99 10.05 4.52
CA ALA A 78 -22.43 9.90 4.36
C ALA A 78 -22.83 9.73 2.89
N PHE A 79 -22.22 10.49 1.98
CA PHE A 79 -22.40 10.36 0.54
C PHE A 79 -22.01 8.96 0.03
N ALA A 80 -20.88 8.42 0.50
CA ALA A 80 -20.40 7.09 0.14
C ALA A 80 -21.46 6.01 0.39
N SER A 81 -22.11 6.03 1.56
CA SER A 81 -23.15 5.04 1.85
C SER A 81 -24.47 5.33 1.16
N ALA A 82 -24.92 6.59 1.14
CA ALA A 82 -26.23 6.94 0.62
C ALA A 82 -26.32 6.90 -0.91
N HIS A 83 -25.24 7.25 -1.62
CA HIS A 83 -25.23 7.41 -3.08
C HIS A 83 -24.37 6.37 -3.79
N LEU A 84 -23.24 5.96 -3.19
CA LEU A 84 -22.34 4.96 -3.80
C LEU A 84 -22.63 3.53 -3.33
N HIS A 85 -23.62 3.35 -2.45
CA HIS A 85 -23.97 2.06 -1.83
C HIS A 85 -22.78 1.34 -1.17
N LEU A 86 -21.83 2.11 -0.65
CA LEU A 86 -20.70 1.60 0.12
C LEU A 86 -21.13 1.27 1.56
N PRO A 87 -20.42 0.36 2.26
CA PRO A 87 -20.83 -0.15 3.57
C PRO A 87 -21.14 0.97 4.55
N ASP A 88 -22.27 0.89 5.27
CA ASP A 88 -22.64 1.86 6.32
C ASP A 88 -22.23 1.35 7.71
N ASN A 89 -20.92 1.33 7.94
CA ASN A 89 -20.31 0.90 9.20
C ASN A 89 -19.64 2.07 9.94
N GLN A 90 -18.94 1.76 11.02
CA GLN A 90 -18.27 2.76 11.87
C GLN A 90 -16.90 3.22 11.33
N SER A 91 -16.37 2.61 10.27
CA SER A 91 -15.12 3.05 9.64
C SER A 91 -15.28 4.48 9.11
N TYR A 92 -14.27 5.31 9.36
CA TYR A 92 -14.19 6.72 9.02
C TYR A 92 -15.28 7.61 9.65
N ARG A 93 -15.96 7.13 10.70
CA ARG A 93 -16.80 7.94 11.62
C ARG A 93 -16.06 8.30 12.92
N LEU A 94 -14.82 7.82 13.06
CA LEU A 94 -13.94 8.04 14.19
C LEU A 94 -12.73 8.84 13.72
N TYR A 95 -12.13 9.63 14.60
CA TYR A 95 -10.88 10.35 14.41
C TYR A 95 -9.84 9.83 15.41
N ALA A 96 -8.59 9.71 14.99
CA ALA A 96 -7.48 9.42 15.90
C ALA A 96 -6.29 10.32 15.59
N ASP A 97 -5.90 11.13 16.58
CA ASP A 97 -4.63 11.85 16.50
C ASP A 97 -3.48 10.93 16.87
N ILE A 98 -2.66 10.57 15.88
CA ILE A 98 -1.51 9.68 16.07
C ILE A 98 -0.23 10.42 16.46
N GLY A 99 -0.23 11.77 16.45
CA GLY A 99 0.91 12.62 16.83
C GLY A 99 2.15 12.44 15.96
N ARG A 100 2.00 11.93 14.73
CA ARG A 100 3.11 11.59 13.82
C ARG A 100 2.66 11.64 12.35
N PRO A 101 3.58 11.88 11.40
CA PRO A 101 3.21 12.04 9.98
C PRO A 101 2.77 10.74 9.30
N PHE A 102 3.12 9.57 9.85
CA PHE A 102 2.80 8.27 9.24
C PHE A 102 2.31 7.29 10.29
N VAL A 103 1.23 6.56 9.97
CA VAL A 103 0.68 5.56 10.88
C VAL A 103 1.59 4.35 11.02
N VAL A 104 2.19 3.93 9.92
CA VAL A 104 3.21 2.87 9.85
C VAL A 104 4.31 3.23 8.85
N TRP A 105 5.44 2.55 8.97
CA TRP A 105 6.61 2.64 8.10
C TRP A 105 6.85 1.28 7.47
N ASN A 106 6.75 1.20 6.15
CA ASN A 106 7.00 -0.03 5.39
C ASN A 106 8.47 -0.11 5.00
N VAL A 107 9.09 -1.24 5.32
CA VAL A 107 10.43 -1.59 4.87
C VAL A 107 10.31 -2.53 3.68
N PHE A 108 10.91 -2.13 2.57
CA PHE A 108 11.02 -2.92 1.35
C PHE A 108 12.47 -3.34 1.19
N ALA A 109 12.72 -4.59 0.83
CA ALA A 109 14.07 -5.10 0.60
C ALA A 109 14.11 -5.99 -0.65
N THR A 110 15.18 -5.87 -1.43
CA THR A 110 15.47 -6.75 -2.57
C THR A 110 16.97 -7.07 -2.59
N PRO A 111 17.39 -8.19 -3.20
CA PRO A 111 18.80 -8.37 -3.55
C PRO A 111 19.31 -7.23 -4.44
N GLU A 112 20.61 -6.93 -4.37
CA GLU A 112 21.24 -5.82 -5.11
C GLU A 112 20.96 -5.86 -6.63
N PHE A 113 20.88 -7.06 -7.22
CA PHE A 113 20.63 -7.27 -8.65
C PHE A 113 19.34 -8.07 -8.90
N SER A 114 18.29 -7.74 -8.16
CA SER A 114 16.96 -8.29 -8.38
C SER A 114 15.89 -7.28 -8.01
N LEU A 115 14.75 -7.34 -8.70
CA LEU A 115 13.51 -6.65 -8.30
C LEU A 115 12.54 -7.58 -7.56
N ALA A 116 12.94 -8.82 -7.30
CA ALA A 116 12.15 -9.73 -6.48
C ALA A 116 12.17 -9.24 -5.02
N PRO A 117 11.00 -8.94 -4.42
CA PRO A 117 10.94 -8.52 -3.03
C PRO A 117 11.31 -9.66 -2.09
N GLN A 118 11.91 -9.31 -0.95
CA GLN A 118 11.89 -10.20 0.20
C GLN A 118 10.46 -10.23 0.75
N ASN A 119 9.79 -11.37 0.56
CA ASN A 119 8.43 -11.55 1.03
C ASN A 119 8.38 -11.87 2.52
N HIS A 120 7.35 -11.36 3.18
CA HIS A 120 7.02 -11.65 4.57
C HIS A 120 5.62 -12.26 4.63
N CYS A 121 5.50 -13.47 5.16
CA CYS A 121 4.25 -14.21 5.22
C CYS A 121 3.61 -14.13 6.61
N PHE A 122 2.35 -13.75 6.64
CA PHE A 122 1.53 -13.62 7.83
C PHE A 122 0.36 -14.61 7.78
N PRO A 123 -0.03 -15.23 8.91
CA PRO A 123 -1.08 -16.25 8.92
C PRO A 123 -2.43 -15.80 8.34
N ILE A 124 -2.77 -14.51 8.51
CA ILE A 124 -4.05 -13.94 8.10
C ILE A 124 -3.92 -13.19 6.77
N ALA A 125 -2.91 -12.32 6.63
CA ALA A 125 -2.77 -11.41 5.49
C ALA A 125 -2.06 -12.03 4.26
N GLY A 126 -1.57 -13.27 4.36
CA GLY A 126 -0.78 -13.89 3.29
C GLY A 126 0.65 -13.32 3.23
N CYS A 127 1.31 -13.46 2.07
CA CYS A 127 2.66 -12.97 1.86
C CYS A 127 2.65 -11.58 1.22
N VAL A 128 3.34 -10.64 1.83
CA VAL A 128 3.48 -9.26 1.33
C VAL A 128 4.93 -8.93 1.03
N ALA A 129 5.13 -8.03 0.06
CA ALA A 129 6.45 -7.61 -0.43
C ALA A 129 7.18 -6.60 0.48
N TYR A 130 6.65 -6.36 1.68
CA TYR A 130 7.17 -5.39 2.64
C TYR A 130 6.89 -5.81 4.08
N ARG A 131 7.54 -5.15 5.03
CA ARG A 131 7.30 -5.31 6.45
C ARG A 131 6.93 -3.98 7.11
N GLY A 132 5.74 -3.89 7.70
CA GLY A 132 5.23 -2.68 8.34
C GLY A 132 5.64 -2.55 9.80
N TYR A 133 5.98 -1.33 10.23
CA TYR A 133 6.38 -0.98 11.59
C TYR A 133 5.66 0.27 12.08
N TYR A 134 5.07 0.24 13.27
CA TYR A 134 4.46 1.43 13.89
C TYR A 134 5.49 2.48 14.34
N SER A 135 6.74 2.06 14.56
CA SER A 135 7.85 2.93 14.97
C SER A 135 8.84 3.13 13.83
N GLN A 136 9.16 4.38 13.52
CA GLN A 136 10.20 4.71 12.54
C GLN A 136 11.57 4.15 12.96
N GLY A 137 11.88 4.16 14.26
CA GLY A 137 13.13 3.62 14.77
C GLY A 137 13.26 2.12 14.51
N ALA A 138 12.17 1.37 14.67
CA ALA A 138 12.14 -0.06 14.37
C ALA A 138 12.32 -0.34 12.86
N ALA A 139 11.66 0.44 12.00
CA ALA A 139 11.85 0.36 10.55
C ALA A 139 13.30 0.68 10.12
N ARG A 140 13.92 1.69 10.75
CA ARG A 140 15.34 2.01 10.51
C ARG A 140 16.27 0.90 10.97
N GLY A 141 15.98 0.28 12.11
CA GLY A 141 16.73 -0.88 12.61
C GLY A 141 16.68 -2.07 11.66
N GLU A 142 15.49 -2.46 11.22
CA GLU A 142 15.32 -3.50 10.20
C GLU A 142 16.08 -3.15 8.91
N ALA A 143 15.91 -1.91 8.43
CA ALA A 143 16.57 -1.49 7.21
C ALA A 143 18.10 -1.52 7.30
N ALA A 144 18.67 -1.26 8.47
CA ALA A 144 20.10 -1.38 8.71
C ALA A 144 20.56 -2.85 8.65
N LEU A 145 19.82 -3.77 9.27
CA LEU A 145 20.11 -5.21 9.24
C LEU A 145 20.09 -5.75 7.81
N GLN A 146 19.09 -5.36 7.01
CA GLN A 146 18.97 -5.78 5.62
C GLN A 146 20.12 -5.23 4.75
N ARG A 147 20.52 -3.96 4.96
CA ARG A 147 21.68 -3.38 4.25
C ARG A 147 22.99 -4.08 4.59
N LEU A 148 23.20 -4.51 5.83
CA LEU A 148 24.38 -5.29 6.23
C LEU A 148 24.46 -6.64 5.50
N GLN A 149 23.33 -7.16 5.02
CA GLN A 149 23.27 -8.37 4.20
C GLN A 149 23.47 -8.09 2.69
N GLY A 150 23.78 -6.85 2.31
CA GLY A 150 23.98 -6.45 0.91
C GLY A 150 22.68 -6.23 0.14
N MET A 151 21.55 -6.05 0.83
CA MET A 151 20.25 -5.80 0.20
C MET A 151 20.10 -4.33 -0.18
N ASP A 152 19.39 -4.08 -1.28
CA ASP A 152 18.77 -2.79 -1.54
C ASP A 152 17.57 -2.62 -0.61
N VAL A 153 17.48 -1.48 0.08
CA VAL A 153 16.43 -1.26 1.08
C VAL A 153 15.85 0.15 0.97
N SER A 154 14.51 0.22 1.00
CA SER A 154 13.75 1.46 1.04
C SER A 154 12.80 1.46 2.25
N ILE A 155 12.61 2.63 2.86
CA ILE A 155 11.60 2.84 3.91
C ILE A 155 10.59 3.85 3.36
N GLY A 156 9.32 3.46 3.33
CA GLY A 156 8.20 4.33 2.95
C GLY A 156 7.30 4.62 4.13
N GLY A 157 6.95 5.88 4.34
CA GLY A 157 5.89 6.25 5.28
C GLY A 157 4.52 5.96 4.67
N VAL A 158 3.61 5.42 5.47
CA VAL A 158 2.22 5.16 5.09
C VAL A 158 1.34 6.08 5.93
N GLU A 159 0.62 6.97 5.28
CA GLU A 159 -0.22 7.99 5.92
C GLU A 159 -1.63 7.46 6.25
N ALA A 160 -2.05 6.39 5.56
CA ALA A 160 -3.34 5.73 5.71
C ALA A 160 -3.24 4.23 5.40
N TYR A 161 -3.98 3.40 6.13
CA TYR A 161 -4.26 2.03 5.72
C TYR A 161 -5.67 1.65 6.20
N SER A 162 -6.30 0.67 5.55
CA SER A 162 -7.50 0.02 6.05
C SER A 162 -7.21 -1.37 6.60
N THR A 163 -7.93 -1.77 7.64
CA THR A 163 -7.98 -3.14 8.14
C THR A 163 -9.00 -4.00 7.40
N LEU A 164 -9.48 -3.57 6.22
CA LEU A 164 -10.49 -4.26 5.42
C LEU A 164 -11.79 -4.54 6.20
N GLY A 165 -12.11 -3.68 7.18
CA GLY A 165 -13.31 -3.79 8.00
C GLY A 165 -13.19 -4.71 9.22
N TRP A 166 -12.00 -5.26 9.51
CA TRP A 166 -11.76 -6.01 10.76
C TRP A 166 -11.86 -5.10 12.00
N PHE A 167 -11.55 -3.82 11.84
CA PHE A 167 -11.77 -2.79 12.84
C PHE A 167 -12.48 -1.57 12.23
N ASN A 168 -13.03 -0.74 13.11
CA ASN A 168 -13.53 0.58 12.73
C ASN A 168 -12.32 1.50 12.52
N ASP A 169 -11.81 1.54 11.28
CA ASP A 169 -10.66 2.33 10.88
C ASP A 169 -10.98 3.82 11.06
N PRO A 170 -10.20 4.60 11.82
CA PRO A 170 -10.46 6.03 11.99
C PRO A 170 -9.87 6.86 10.84
N ILE A 171 -10.36 8.08 10.70
CA ILE A 171 -9.66 9.16 10.04
C ILE A 171 -8.43 9.52 10.90
N LEU A 172 -7.24 9.44 10.31
CA LEU A 172 -5.98 9.67 11.04
C LEU A 172 -5.51 11.11 10.86
N SER A 173 -4.84 11.67 11.88
CA SER A 173 -4.27 13.02 11.77
C SER A 173 -3.26 13.18 10.62
N SER A 174 -2.58 12.10 10.21
CA SER A 174 -1.72 12.07 9.01
C SER A 174 -2.45 12.30 7.69
N MET A 175 -3.76 12.06 7.62
CA MET A 175 -4.56 12.28 6.41
C MET A 175 -4.97 13.76 6.25
N MET A 176 -4.81 14.59 7.28
CA MET A 176 -5.30 15.98 7.30
C MET A 176 -4.49 16.91 6.39
N HIS A 177 -3.35 16.47 5.85
CA HIS A 177 -2.47 17.30 5.02
C HIS A 177 -2.78 17.22 3.52
N TRP A 178 -3.74 16.38 3.12
CA TRP A 178 -4.00 16.04 1.72
C TRP A 178 -5.01 16.93 1.01
N GLY A 179 -5.72 17.78 1.77
CA GLY A 179 -6.90 18.51 1.31
C GLY A 179 -8.18 17.66 1.35
N ASP A 180 -9.32 18.32 1.48
CA ASP A 180 -10.62 17.67 1.72
C ASP A 180 -11.04 16.71 0.63
N GLU A 181 -10.78 17.08 -0.63
CA GLU A 181 -11.14 16.25 -1.77
C GLU A 181 -10.35 14.94 -1.77
N ARG A 182 -9.04 14.99 -1.52
CA ARG A 182 -8.21 13.78 -1.46
C ARG A 182 -8.65 12.86 -0.32
N LEU A 183 -8.98 13.42 0.85
CA LEU A 183 -9.52 12.64 1.96
C LEU A 183 -10.85 11.99 1.60
N ALA A 184 -11.77 12.70 0.94
CA ALA A 184 -13.03 12.14 0.48
C ALA A 184 -12.80 10.97 -0.50
N THR A 185 -11.92 11.16 -1.50
CA THR A 185 -11.60 10.12 -2.49
C THR A 185 -11.02 8.87 -1.82
N LEU A 186 -10.13 9.03 -0.82
CA LEU A 186 -9.57 7.94 -0.05
C LEU A 186 -10.66 7.17 0.70
N ILE A 187 -11.59 7.87 1.36
CA ILE A 187 -12.70 7.22 2.07
C ILE A 187 -13.50 6.32 1.11
N PHE A 188 -13.72 6.74 -0.14
CA PHE A 188 -14.40 5.91 -1.14
C PHE A 188 -13.59 4.66 -1.51
N HIS A 189 -12.27 4.83 -1.75
CA HIS A 189 -11.35 3.72 -2.05
C HIS A 189 -11.34 2.67 -0.95
N GLU A 190 -11.13 3.10 0.30
CA GLU A 190 -11.00 2.18 1.42
C GLU A 190 -12.32 1.50 1.78
N LEU A 191 -13.45 2.21 1.66
CA LEU A 191 -14.77 1.57 1.82
C LEU A 191 -15.10 0.60 0.68
N ALA A 192 -14.56 0.80 -0.52
CA ALA A 192 -14.67 -0.17 -1.61
C ALA A 192 -13.97 -1.47 -1.23
N HIS A 193 -12.76 -1.41 -0.65
CA HIS A 193 -12.09 -2.61 -0.11
C HIS A 193 -12.92 -3.33 0.96
N GLN A 194 -13.62 -2.58 1.82
CA GLN A 194 -14.55 -3.18 2.80
C GLN A 194 -15.80 -3.77 2.16
N ARG A 195 -16.21 -3.24 0.99
CA ARG A 195 -17.37 -3.75 0.22
C ARG A 195 -17.06 -5.10 -0.43
N PHE A 196 -15.86 -5.25 -1.00
CA PHE A 196 -15.43 -6.48 -1.64
C PHE A 196 -13.91 -6.57 -1.74
N TYR A 197 -13.38 -7.74 -1.41
CA TYR A 197 -11.95 -8.05 -1.46
C TYR A 197 -11.74 -9.51 -1.88
N VAL A 198 -10.84 -9.72 -2.83
CA VAL A 198 -10.43 -11.03 -3.34
C VAL A 198 -9.07 -11.38 -2.79
N LYS A 199 -8.98 -12.49 -2.05
CA LYS A 199 -7.70 -12.96 -1.50
C LYS A 199 -6.68 -13.23 -2.61
N ASP A 200 -5.44 -12.81 -2.39
CA ASP A 200 -4.28 -13.04 -3.26
C ASP A 200 -4.41 -12.43 -4.69
N ASP A 201 -5.29 -11.44 -4.90
CA ASP A 201 -5.43 -10.72 -6.19
C ASP A 201 -5.39 -9.20 -6.00
N THR A 202 -4.20 -8.67 -5.72
CA THR A 202 -3.97 -7.24 -5.52
C THR A 202 -4.36 -6.41 -6.75
N GLU A 203 -4.06 -6.89 -7.95
CA GLU A 203 -4.39 -6.17 -9.20
C GLU A 203 -5.91 -5.97 -9.33
N PHE A 204 -6.71 -7.00 -9.02
CA PHE A 204 -8.16 -6.88 -8.99
C PHE A 204 -8.64 -5.89 -7.93
N ASN A 205 -8.18 -6.06 -6.69
CA ASN A 205 -8.68 -5.29 -5.54
C ASN A 205 -8.40 -3.80 -5.68
N GLU A 206 -7.16 -3.44 -6.04
CA GLU A 206 -6.80 -2.04 -6.20
C GLU A 206 -7.49 -1.43 -7.41
N SER A 207 -7.57 -2.12 -8.54
CA SER A 207 -8.27 -1.59 -9.72
C SER A 207 -9.76 -1.38 -9.46
N PHE A 208 -10.39 -2.27 -8.68
CA PHE A 208 -11.78 -2.12 -8.27
C PHE A 208 -11.96 -0.89 -7.36
N ALA A 209 -11.15 -0.79 -6.30
CA ALA A 209 -11.23 0.33 -5.36
C ALA A 209 -10.89 1.67 -6.03
N THR A 210 -9.87 1.71 -6.88
CA THR A 210 -9.51 2.88 -7.69
C THR A 210 -10.65 3.28 -8.63
N PHE A 211 -11.34 2.33 -9.26
CA PHE A 211 -12.51 2.67 -10.09
C PHE A 211 -13.62 3.31 -9.25
N VAL A 212 -13.94 2.73 -8.09
CA VAL A 212 -14.95 3.27 -7.18
C VAL A 212 -14.54 4.66 -6.67
N GLU A 213 -13.26 4.86 -6.35
CA GLU A 213 -12.68 6.17 -6.02
C GLU A 213 -12.96 7.18 -7.14
N GLN A 214 -12.58 6.88 -8.38
CA GLN A 214 -12.70 7.81 -9.51
C GLN A 214 -14.17 8.14 -9.85
N GLU A 215 -15.00 7.11 -9.92
CA GLU A 215 -16.44 7.24 -10.19
C GLU A 215 -17.15 7.99 -9.07
N GLY A 216 -16.91 7.60 -7.82
CA GLY A 216 -17.46 8.23 -6.63
C GLY A 216 -17.05 9.70 -6.51
N SER A 217 -15.79 10.02 -6.82
CA SER A 217 -15.28 11.40 -6.83
C SER A 217 -16.00 12.27 -7.86
N ARG A 218 -16.28 11.72 -9.05
CA ARG A 218 -17.04 12.43 -10.08
C ARG A 218 -18.48 12.72 -9.63
N GLN A 219 -19.17 11.72 -9.06
CA GLN A 219 -20.52 11.89 -8.54
C GLN A 219 -20.56 12.85 -7.34
N TRP A 220 -19.56 12.80 -6.46
CA TRP A 220 -19.41 13.70 -5.32
C TRP A 220 -19.19 15.16 -5.73
N ARG A 221 -18.34 15.41 -6.74
CA ARG A 221 -18.18 16.77 -7.29
C ARG A 221 -19.47 17.27 -7.91
N ALA A 222 -20.16 16.42 -8.67
CA ALA A 222 -21.43 16.77 -9.30
C ALA A 222 -22.52 17.11 -8.26
N SER A 223 -22.64 16.34 -7.17
CA SER A 223 -23.60 16.63 -6.10
C SER A 223 -23.33 17.95 -5.37
N ARG A 224 -22.12 18.50 -5.51
CA ARG A 224 -21.70 19.79 -4.94
C ARG A 224 -21.69 20.94 -5.96
N GLY A 225 -22.13 20.69 -7.20
CA GLY A 225 -22.07 21.67 -8.28
C GLY A 225 -20.64 22.08 -8.67
N LEU A 226 -19.65 21.25 -8.34
CA LEU A 226 -18.25 21.49 -8.71
C LEU A 226 -18.01 21.02 -10.15
N ALA A 227 -17.19 21.76 -10.90
CA ALA A 227 -16.79 21.37 -12.24
C ALA A 227 -16.13 19.97 -12.21
N PRO A 228 -16.27 19.14 -13.26
CA PRO A 228 -15.56 17.87 -13.34
C PRO A 228 -14.05 18.06 -13.14
N ASP A 229 -13.38 17.09 -12.52
CA ASP A 229 -11.91 17.09 -12.49
C ASP A 229 -11.40 17.01 -13.94
N ASN A 230 -10.43 17.87 -14.27
CA ASN A 230 -9.78 17.85 -15.58
C ASN A 230 -8.81 16.66 -15.72
N GLY A 231 -8.64 15.84 -14.67
CA GLY A 231 -7.85 14.62 -14.65
C GLY A 231 -6.35 14.86 -14.76
N LYS A 232 -5.88 16.11 -14.60
CA LYS A 232 -4.46 16.47 -14.75
C LYS A 232 -3.59 15.67 -13.78
N GLN A 233 -4.00 15.62 -12.51
CA GLN A 233 -3.22 14.94 -11.47
C GLN A 233 -3.16 13.43 -11.70
N MET A 234 -4.28 12.82 -12.10
CA MET A 234 -4.32 11.41 -12.47
C MET A 234 -3.40 11.10 -13.66
N ARG A 235 -3.48 11.88 -14.74
CA ARG A 235 -2.57 11.71 -15.90
C ARG A 235 -1.11 11.80 -15.50
N GLN A 236 -0.74 12.79 -14.68
CA GLN A 236 0.63 12.95 -14.19
C GLN A 236 1.06 11.73 -13.35
N ARG A 237 0.19 11.22 -12.47
CA ARG A 237 0.42 9.99 -11.70
C ARG A 237 0.65 8.80 -12.61
N ASP A 238 -0.22 8.57 -13.59
CA ASP A 238 -0.13 7.42 -14.50
C ASP A 238 1.16 7.46 -15.32
N GLN A 239 1.50 8.63 -15.86
CA GLN A 239 2.75 8.82 -16.60
C GLN A 239 3.98 8.62 -15.71
N PHE A 240 3.95 9.10 -14.46
CA PHE A 240 5.02 8.89 -13.50
C PHE A 240 5.20 7.42 -13.14
N ILE A 241 4.10 6.70 -12.88
CA ILE A 241 4.11 5.25 -12.65
C ILE A 241 4.70 4.53 -13.86
N GLN A 242 4.33 4.93 -15.08
CA GLN A 242 4.85 4.32 -16.30
C GLN A 242 6.39 4.45 -16.40
N LEU A 243 6.96 5.62 -16.06
CA LEU A 243 8.43 5.79 -16.02
C LEU A 243 9.11 4.79 -15.07
N ILE A 244 8.47 4.52 -13.92
CA ILE A 244 8.96 3.55 -12.95
C ILE A 244 8.87 2.13 -13.51
N LEU A 245 7.72 1.75 -14.10
CA LEU A 245 7.52 0.43 -14.72
C LEU A 245 8.53 0.19 -15.85
N ASP A 246 8.75 1.17 -16.72
CA ASP A 246 9.75 1.08 -17.79
C ASP A 246 11.16 0.88 -17.22
N THR A 247 11.47 1.57 -16.12
CA THR A 247 12.75 1.40 -15.42
C THR A 247 12.91 0.02 -14.81
N ARG A 248 11.84 -0.52 -14.20
CA ARG A 248 11.82 -1.89 -13.69
C ARG A 248 12.09 -2.91 -14.81
N GLN A 249 11.41 -2.78 -15.95
CA GLN A 249 11.60 -3.65 -17.10
C GLN A 249 13.05 -3.59 -17.64
N ARG A 250 13.65 -2.40 -17.68
CA ARG A 250 15.06 -2.22 -18.06
C ARG A 250 16.00 -2.93 -17.07
N LEU A 251 15.77 -2.80 -15.77
CA LEU A 251 16.57 -3.42 -14.73
C LEU A 251 16.42 -4.96 -14.74
N GLU A 252 15.21 -5.49 -14.92
CA GLU A 252 14.97 -6.93 -15.06
C GLU A 252 15.78 -7.53 -16.21
N LYS A 253 15.75 -6.90 -17.39
CA LYS A 253 16.56 -7.31 -18.55
C LYS A 253 18.06 -7.15 -18.32
N LEU A 254 18.47 -6.17 -17.51
CA LEU A 254 19.86 -5.97 -17.16
C LEU A 254 20.37 -7.09 -16.26
N TYR A 255 19.59 -7.48 -15.24
CA TYR A 255 19.97 -8.48 -14.24
C TYR A 255 20.06 -9.92 -14.77
N THR A 256 19.50 -10.20 -15.95
CA THR A 256 19.70 -11.49 -16.63
C THR A 256 21.03 -11.60 -17.37
N GLN A 257 21.79 -10.51 -17.50
CA GLN A 257 23.06 -10.51 -18.26
C GLN A 257 24.21 -11.08 -17.40
N PRO A 258 25.12 -11.88 -17.99
CA PRO A 258 26.27 -12.45 -17.27
C PRO A 258 27.40 -11.41 -17.13
N LEU A 259 27.14 -10.33 -16.40
CA LEU A 259 28.10 -9.25 -16.17
C LEU A 259 28.80 -9.41 -14.82
N PRO A 260 30.08 -9.00 -14.70
CA PRO A 260 30.73 -8.82 -13.40
C PRO A 260 29.95 -7.81 -12.54
N ALA A 261 29.92 -8.03 -11.23
CA ALA A 261 29.13 -7.24 -10.28
C ALA A 261 29.37 -5.73 -10.41
N GLU A 262 30.61 -5.29 -10.62
CA GLU A 262 30.93 -3.87 -10.74
C GLU A 262 30.33 -3.22 -11.99
N GLN A 263 30.36 -3.94 -13.13
CA GLN A 263 29.70 -3.48 -14.34
C GLN A 263 28.17 -3.47 -14.19
N MET A 264 27.63 -4.44 -13.45
CA MET A 264 26.19 -4.49 -13.13
C MET A 264 25.76 -3.27 -12.30
N ARG A 265 26.55 -2.88 -11.28
CA ARG A 265 26.31 -1.66 -10.49
C ARG A 265 26.33 -0.41 -11.34
N GLN A 266 27.34 -0.27 -12.21
CA GLN A 266 27.45 0.89 -13.09
C GLN A 266 26.23 1.00 -14.02
N ARG A 267 25.82 -0.10 -14.65
CA ARG A 267 24.64 -0.11 -15.55
C ARG A 267 23.33 0.10 -14.80
N LYS A 268 23.22 -0.43 -13.57
CA LYS A 268 22.08 -0.17 -12.68
C LYS A 268 21.97 1.32 -12.34
N ALA A 269 23.09 1.96 -11.99
CA ALA A 269 23.12 3.40 -11.72
C ALA A 269 22.72 4.21 -12.97
N GLN A 270 23.22 3.85 -14.14
CA GLN A 270 22.83 4.47 -15.42
C GLN A 270 21.31 4.34 -15.70
N ALA A 271 20.68 3.22 -15.36
CA ALA A 271 19.24 3.05 -15.52
C ALA A 271 18.44 3.99 -14.60
N PHE A 272 18.92 4.26 -13.38
CA PHE A 272 18.31 5.24 -12.48
C PHE A 272 18.56 6.69 -12.92
N GLU A 273 19.75 7.02 -13.43
CA GLU A 273 19.96 8.36 -14.01
C GLU A 273 19.05 8.59 -15.23
N ARG A 274 18.86 7.56 -16.07
CA ARG A 274 17.90 7.63 -17.16
C ARG A 274 16.47 7.88 -16.67
N LEU A 275 16.04 7.23 -15.58
CA LEU A 275 14.74 7.53 -14.96
C LEU A 275 14.61 9.02 -14.58
N ARG A 276 15.68 9.63 -14.04
CA ARG A 276 15.67 11.06 -13.71
C ARG A 276 15.55 11.93 -14.95
N THR A 277 16.31 11.63 -16.01
CA THR A 277 16.22 12.37 -17.27
C THR A 277 14.85 12.22 -17.93
N ASP A 278 14.30 11.01 -18.01
CA ASP A 278 12.97 10.75 -18.57
C ASP A 278 11.89 11.53 -17.78
N TYR A 279 12.03 11.59 -16.44
CA TYR A 279 11.18 12.39 -15.56
C TYR A 279 11.31 13.89 -15.79
N GLU A 280 12.53 14.43 -15.87
CA GLU A 280 12.78 15.86 -16.12
C GLU A 280 12.16 16.31 -17.45
N GLN A 281 12.36 15.51 -18.50
CA GLN A 281 11.75 15.77 -19.80
C GLN A 281 10.23 15.81 -19.69
N LEU A 282 9.61 14.82 -19.04
CA LEU A 282 8.16 14.76 -18.88
C LEU A 282 7.63 15.95 -18.07
N ARG A 283 8.29 16.26 -16.94
CA ARG A 283 7.96 17.38 -16.05
C ARG A 283 7.99 18.72 -16.79
N ASP A 284 9.08 18.97 -17.51
CA ASP A 284 9.35 20.29 -18.09
C ASP A 284 8.58 20.50 -19.40
N THR A 285 8.18 19.43 -20.10
CA THR A 285 7.44 19.53 -21.37
C THR A 285 5.93 19.36 -21.21
N GLN A 286 5.45 18.34 -20.49
CA GLN A 286 4.03 18.00 -20.44
C GLN A 286 3.34 18.50 -19.17
N TRP A 287 4.10 18.73 -18.10
CA TRP A 287 3.53 19.10 -16.80
C TRP A 287 3.72 20.56 -16.44
N ALA A 288 4.28 21.37 -17.36
CA ALA A 288 4.58 22.78 -17.15
C ALA A 288 5.45 23.03 -15.90
N GLY A 289 6.41 22.15 -15.63
CA GLY A 289 7.35 22.28 -14.51
C GLY A 289 6.79 21.88 -13.14
N ASP A 290 5.71 21.09 -13.08
CA ASP A 290 5.11 20.59 -11.83
C ASP A 290 6.06 19.64 -11.07
N LYS A 291 6.63 20.10 -9.95
CA LYS A 291 7.69 19.43 -9.18
C LYS A 291 7.22 18.40 -8.15
N ARG A 292 5.96 17.97 -8.20
CA ARG A 292 5.35 17.12 -7.16
C ARG A 292 6.12 15.83 -6.83
N TYR A 293 6.85 15.26 -7.78
CA TYR A 293 7.63 14.02 -7.57
C TYR A 293 9.13 14.26 -7.42
N ASP A 294 9.61 15.51 -7.43
CA ASP A 294 11.04 15.85 -7.33
C ASP A 294 11.66 15.22 -6.08
N ALA A 295 10.99 15.36 -4.93
CA ALA A 295 11.45 14.80 -3.66
C ALA A 295 11.60 13.27 -3.72
N TRP A 296 10.79 12.58 -4.52
CA TRP A 296 10.91 11.14 -4.69
C TRP A 296 12.02 10.74 -5.66
N VAL A 297 12.13 11.44 -6.81
CA VAL A 297 13.05 11.14 -7.92
C VAL A 297 14.51 11.42 -7.56
N TYR A 298 14.75 12.52 -6.83
CA TYR A 298 16.10 12.95 -6.47
C TYR A 298 16.58 12.41 -5.11
N ALA A 299 15.71 11.72 -4.37
CA ALA A 299 16.17 10.90 -3.26
C ALA A 299 17.03 9.72 -3.76
N PRO A 300 17.81 9.05 -2.89
CA PRO A 300 18.56 7.86 -3.26
C PRO A 300 17.63 6.78 -3.84
N LEU A 301 17.88 6.40 -5.09
CA LEU A 301 17.15 5.36 -5.82
C LEU A 301 17.85 4.01 -5.68
N ASN A 302 17.05 2.96 -5.53
CA ASN A 302 17.48 1.57 -5.51
C ASN A 302 16.29 0.68 -5.91
N ASN A 303 16.52 -0.62 -6.03
CA ASN A 303 15.50 -1.58 -6.46
C ASN A 303 14.29 -1.60 -5.53
N ALA A 304 14.53 -1.61 -4.22
CA ALA A 304 13.49 -1.63 -3.21
C ALA A 304 12.57 -0.40 -3.27
N ARG A 305 13.07 0.75 -3.74
CA ARG A 305 12.27 1.97 -3.91
C ARG A 305 11.28 1.90 -5.08
N LEU A 306 11.50 1.01 -6.04
CA LEU A 306 10.57 0.76 -7.15
C LEU A 306 9.46 -0.23 -6.78
N LEU A 307 9.61 -1.00 -5.70
CA LEU A 307 8.64 -2.03 -5.29
C LEU A 307 7.22 -1.51 -5.01
N PRO A 308 7.03 -0.35 -4.34
CA PRO A 308 5.69 0.17 -4.09
C PRO A 308 4.92 0.54 -5.35
N PHE A 309 5.58 0.60 -6.51
CA PHE A 309 4.99 0.99 -7.78
C PHE A 309 4.83 -0.25 -8.67
N GLY A 310 3.59 -0.69 -8.89
CA GLY A 310 3.32 -1.88 -9.69
C GLY A 310 1.83 -2.07 -9.98
N LEU A 311 1.43 -1.83 -11.24
CA LEU A 311 0.22 -2.34 -11.94
C LEU A 311 -1.14 -2.41 -11.21
N TYR A 312 -1.34 -1.65 -10.14
CA TYR A 312 -2.55 -1.69 -9.33
C TYR A 312 -3.82 -1.27 -10.07
N ASP A 313 -3.70 -0.43 -11.09
CA ASP A 313 -4.84 0.19 -11.77
C ASP A 313 -5.13 -0.39 -13.16
N GLN A 314 -4.46 -1.48 -13.56
CA GLN A 314 -4.54 -2.00 -14.93
C GLN A 314 -5.96 -2.39 -15.36
N TRP A 315 -6.83 -2.75 -14.41
CA TRP A 315 -8.21 -3.17 -14.67
C TRP A 315 -9.24 -2.07 -14.44
N VAL A 316 -8.84 -0.84 -14.10
CA VAL A 316 -9.78 0.30 -13.98
C VAL A 316 -10.64 0.46 -15.24
N PRO A 317 -10.11 0.34 -16.48
CA PRO A 317 -10.95 0.38 -17.68
C PRO A 317 -12.00 -0.75 -17.75
N ALA A 318 -11.67 -1.95 -17.25
CA ALA A 318 -12.59 -3.08 -17.20
C ALA A 318 -13.75 -2.81 -16.23
N PHE A 319 -13.47 -2.27 -15.04
CA PHE A 319 -14.51 -1.89 -14.08
C PHE A 319 -15.36 -0.74 -14.58
N ALA A 320 -14.78 0.24 -15.28
CA ALA A 320 -15.54 1.30 -15.93
C ALA A 320 -16.46 0.76 -17.04
N ALA A 321 -16.01 -0.20 -17.83
CA ALA A 321 -16.85 -0.88 -18.84
C ALA A 321 -17.96 -1.69 -18.17
N LEU A 322 -17.65 -2.38 -17.07
CA LEU A 322 -18.61 -3.13 -16.28
C LEU A 322 -19.71 -2.22 -15.71
N PHE A 323 -19.35 -1.10 -15.07
CA PHE A 323 -20.30 -0.13 -14.53
C PHE A 323 -21.24 0.43 -15.61
N ARG A 324 -20.71 0.76 -16.79
CA ARG A 324 -21.53 1.18 -17.94
C ARG A 324 -22.48 0.08 -18.42
N ARG A 325 -22.04 -1.18 -18.42
CA ARG A 325 -22.87 -2.34 -18.81
C ARG A 325 -24.04 -2.53 -17.85
N GLU A 326 -23.81 -2.31 -16.55
CA GLU A 326 -24.86 -2.33 -15.53
C GLU A 326 -25.67 -1.00 -15.47
N GLY A 327 -25.56 -0.15 -16.50
CA GLY A 327 -26.38 1.08 -16.62
C GLY A 327 -26.00 2.21 -15.66
N GLY A 328 -24.82 2.15 -15.05
CA GLY A 328 -24.42 3.10 -14.00
C GLY A 328 -25.09 2.85 -12.65
N ASP A 329 -25.66 1.66 -12.44
CA ASP A 329 -26.24 1.25 -11.16
C ASP A 329 -25.18 0.61 -10.25
N TRP A 330 -24.99 1.18 -9.06
CA TRP A 330 -24.04 0.68 -8.07
C TRP A 330 -24.39 -0.72 -7.56
N VAL A 331 -25.68 -1.02 -7.37
CA VAL A 331 -26.11 -2.33 -6.84
C VAL A 331 -25.81 -3.43 -7.84
N GLY A 332 -26.23 -3.26 -9.10
CA GLY A 332 -25.91 -4.14 -10.21
C GLY A 332 -24.41 -4.29 -10.44
N PHE A 333 -23.67 -3.17 -10.40
CA PHE A 333 -22.21 -3.18 -10.53
C PHE A 333 -21.53 -4.04 -9.47
N TYR A 334 -21.83 -3.84 -8.18
CA TYR A 334 -21.19 -4.63 -7.13
C TYR A 334 -21.55 -6.12 -7.23
N ALA A 335 -22.80 -6.45 -7.59
CA ALA A 335 -23.18 -7.84 -7.85
C ALA A 335 -22.38 -8.46 -9.01
N ALA A 336 -22.06 -7.68 -10.05
CA ALA A 336 -21.24 -8.13 -11.17
C ALA A 336 -19.75 -8.25 -10.80
N VAL A 337 -19.21 -7.33 -9.99
CA VAL A 337 -17.85 -7.41 -9.42
C VAL A 337 -17.70 -8.66 -8.57
N GLU A 338 -18.68 -8.98 -7.71
CA GLU A 338 -18.66 -10.19 -6.88
C GLU A 338 -18.67 -11.47 -7.71
N LYS A 339 -19.45 -11.51 -8.79
CA LYS A 339 -19.44 -12.65 -9.73
C LYS A 339 -18.06 -12.81 -10.38
N LEU A 340 -17.47 -11.71 -10.82
CA LEU A 340 -16.15 -11.69 -11.44
C LEU A 340 -15.05 -12.14 -10.46
N GLY A 341 -15.11 -11.69 -9.21
CA GLY A 341 -14.15 -12.04 -8.16
C GLY A 341 -14.21 -13.51 -7.73
N LYS A 342 -15.35 -14.19 -7.89
CA LYS A 342 -15.51 -15.63 -7.59
C LYS A 342 -14.89 -16.56 -8.64
N LEU A 343 -14.51 -16.05 -9.81
CA LEU A 343 -13.87 -16.85 -10.85
C LEU A 343 -12.45 -17.27 -10.43
N PRO A 344 -11.96 -18.43 -10.93
CA PRO A 344 -10.54 -18.76 -10.88
C PRO A 344 -9.68 -17.63 -11.47
N ILE A 345 -8.46 -17.45 -10.97
CA ILE A 345 -7.62 -16.28 -11.31
C ILE A 345 -7.41 -16.10 -12.82
N ASP A 346 -7.19 -17.19 -13.57
CA ASP A 346 -6.96 -17.13 -15.01
C ASP A 346 -8.23 -16.74 -15.78
N GLU A 347 -9.37 -17.31 -15.41
CA GLU A 347 -10.68 -16.96 -15.99
C GLU A 347 -11.06 -15.50 -15.66
N ARG A 348 -10.79 -15.07 -14.43
CA ARG A 348 -11.00 -13.69 -13.98
C ARG A 348 -10.17 -12.71 -14.81
N LYS A 349 -8.87 -12.97 -14.98
CA LYS A 349 -7.97 -12.15 -15.79
C LYS A 349 -8.39 -12.11 -17.26
N ALA A 350 -8.83 -13.25 -17.82
CA ALA A 350 -9.37 -13.29 -19.18
C ALA A 350 -10.64 -12.43 -19.33
N ALA A 351 -11.57 -12.52 -18.38
CA ALA A 351 -12.80 -11.73 -18.37
C ALA A 351 -12.52 -10.21 -18.22
N LEU A 352 -11.60 -9.82 -17.33
CA LEU A 352 -11.18 -8.43 -17.18
C LEU A 352 -10.53 -7.89 -18.46
N LYS A 353 -9.69 -8.70 -19.12
CA LYS A 353 -9.09 -8.34 -20.41
C LYS A 353 -10.13 -8.14 -21.50
N ALA A 354 -11.15 -8.99 -21.55
CA ALA A 354 -12.26 -8.85 -22.50
C ALA A 354 -13.09 -7.58 -22.23
N LEU A 355 -13.29 -7.22 -20.96
CA LEU A 355 -13.98 -5.98 -20.56
C LEU A 355 -13.16 -4.71 -20.86
N ALA A 356 -11.84 -4.77 -20.69
CA ALA A 356 -10.93 -3.66 -20.94
C ALA A 356 -10.67 -3.42 -22.44
N ALA A 357 -10.90 -4.42 -23.29
CA ALA A 357 -10.72 -4.28 -24.73
C ALA A 357 -11.68 -3.19 -25.27
N PRO A 358 -11.18 -2.23 -26.07
CA PRO A 358 -12.06 -1.28 -26.75
C PRO A 358 -13.04 -2.08 -27.62
N LYS A 359 -14.33 -1.76 -27.55
CA LYS A 359 -15.30 -2.32 -28.50
C LYS A 359 -14.81 -1.94 -29.90
N THR A 360 -14.29 -2.90 -30.66
CA THR A 360 -14.34 -2.80 -32.11
C THR A 360 -15.81 -2.72 -32.46
N SER A 361 -16.24 -1.54 -32.91
CA SER A 361 -17.52 -1.38 -33.59
C SER A 361 -17.53 -2.36 -34.76
N ALA A 362 -18.21 -3.49 -34.58
CA ALA A 362 -18.68 -4.31 -35.67
C ALA A 362 -20.11 -3.85 -35.95
N ASP A 363 -20.22 -3.18 -37.10
CA ASP A 363 -21.39 -2.86 -37.93
C ASP A 363 -22.61 -2.14 -37.31
#